data_AF-A0A9E3GCW1-F1
#
_entry.id   AF-A0A9E3GCW1-F1
#
_cell.length_a   1.000
_cell.length_b   1.000
_cell.length_c   1.000
_cell.angle_alpha   90.00
_cell.angle_beta   90.00
_cell.angle_gamma   90.00
#
_symmetry.space_group_name_H-M   'P 1'
#
loop_
_entity.id
_entity.type
_entity.pdbx_description
1 polymer ?
#
loop_
_entity_poly.entity_id
_entity_poly.type
_entity_poly.pdbx_seq_one_letter_code
_entity_poly.pdbx_strand_id
1 'polypeptide(L)'
;ILGTAATVAAALTLFPMGKLFVGALVVWFFVVFDMLDGAMARERGGGTRFGAVLDAACDRVSDGAVFCGLLWWIAFGLRDRLLVVATLICLVTSQVISYIKARAEGSGLRGDGGLIERPERLIIVLSGAGVSDFPGVRWPPALAVAMWVLAAASLITCAQRLYAVRNSPGATDRIVAPGAAGKNEA
;
A
#
# COMPACT_ATOMS: atom_id res chain seq x y z
N ILE A 1 3.52 12.49 9.38
CA ILE A 1 3.23 13.74 8.59
C ILE A 1 4.47 14.25 7.88
N LEU A 2 5.53 14.68 8.58
CA LEU A 2 6.74 15.20 7.91
C LEU A 2 7.40 14.13 7.04
N GLY A 3 7.56 12.91 7.56
CA GLY A 3 8.07 11.76 6.78
C GLY A 3 7.19 11.46 5.57
N THR A 4 5.88 11.44 5.77
CA THR A 4 4.88 11.30 4.70
C THR A 4 5.02 12.38 3.60
N ALA A 5 5.08 13.66 3.98
CA ALA A 5 5.18 14.77 3.05
C ALA A 5 6.50 14.72 2.25
N ALA A 6 7.61 14.40 2.92
CA ALA A 6 8.90 14.22 2.28
C ALA A 6 8.90 13.03 1.30
N THR A 7 8.25 11.91 1.69
CA THR A 7 8.05 10.74 0.82
C THR A 7 7.26 11.11 -0.44
N VAL A 8 6.15 11.83 -0.28
CA VAL A 8 5.31 12.27 -1.41
C VAL A 8 6.08 13.22 -2.33
N ALA A 9 6.76 14.22 -1.75
CA ALA A 9 7.57 15.16 -2.52
C ALA A 9 8.67 14.45 -3.31
N ALA A 10 9.40 13.52 -2.68
CA ALA A 10 10.44 12.74 -3.34
C ALA A 10 9.86 11.88 -4.47
N ALA A 11 8.79 11.12 -4.19
CA ALA A 11 8.17 10.24 -5.17
C ALA A 11 7.62 11.00 -6.39
N LEU A 12 6.95 12.13 -6.18
CA LEU A 12 6.31 12.91 -7.25
C LEU A 12 7.27 13.87 -7.98
N THR A 13 8.53 13.95 -7.57
CA THR A 13 9.55 14.75 -8.27
C THR A 13 10.61 13.86 -8.91
N LEU A 14 11.24 12.98 -8.13
CA LEU A 14 12.39 12.19 -8.57
C LEU A 14 11.98 11.07 -9.54
N PHE A 15 10.88 10.35 -9.26
CA PHE A 15 10.44 9.29 -10.16
C PHE A 15 10.00 9.85 -11.53
N PRO A 16 9.14 10.88 -11.64
CA PRO A 16 8.79 11.47 -12.93
C PRO A 16 9.97 11.95 -13.78
N MET A 17 11.07 12.37 -13.14
CA MET A 17 12.31 12.79 -13.82
C MET A 17 13.21 11.61 -14.23
N GLY A 18 12.81 10.37 -13.97
CA GLY A 18 13.59 9.16 -14.25
C GLY A 18 14.76 8.92 -13.29
N LYS A 19 14.85 9.66 -12.17
CA LYS A 19 15.89 9.50 -11.14
C LYS A 19 15.49 8.40 -10.16
N LEU A 20 15.32 7.17 -10.66
CA LEU A 20 14.67 6.09 -9.91
C LEU A 20 15.50 5.62 -8.72
N PHE A 21 16.83 5.55 -8.85
CA PHE A 21 17.69 5.13 -7.75
C PHE A 21 17.69 6.12 -6.59
N VAL A 22 17.87 7.41 -6.88
CA VAL A 22 17.83 8.46 -5.87
C VAL A 22 16.43 8.58 -5.25
N GLY A 23 15.39 8.52 -6.08
CA GLY A 23 14.00 8.48 -5.61
C GLY A 23 13.74 7.32 -4.66
N ALA A 24 14.22 6.12 -5.00
CA ALA A 24 14.07 4.94 -4.17
C ALA A 24 14.77 5.12 -2.82
N LEU A 25 16.03 5.58 -2.79
CA LEU A 25 16.78 5.82 -1.56
C LEU A 25 16.09 6.83 -0.63
N VAL A 26 15.65 7.96 -1.19
CA VAL A 26 15.01 9.03 -0.40
C VAL A 26 13.68 8.55 0.19
N VAL A 27 12.85 7.87 -0.62
CA VAL A 27 11.59 7.29 -0.14
C VAL A 27 11.85 6.24 0.95
N TRP A 28 12.82 5.36 0.75
CA TRP A 28 13.16 4.32 1.73
C TRP A 28 13.57 4.93 3.07
N PHE A 29 14.42 5.96 3.04
CA PHE A 29 14.86 6.69 4.23
C PHE A 29 13.67 7.27 5.02
N PHE A 30 12.76 7.98 4.35
CA PHE A 30 11.63 8.61 5.04
C PHE A 30 10.58 7.61 5.50
N VAL A 31 10.33 6.53 4.77
CA VAL A 31 9.41 5.48 5.19
C VAL A 31 9.89 4.81 6.48
N VAL A 32 11.16 4.43 6.56
CA VAL A 32 11.68 3.81 7.80
C VAL A 32 11.72 4.79 8.95
N PHE A 33 12.01 6.06 8.69
CA PHE A 33 11.95 7.08 9.74
C PHE A 33 10.53 7.27 10.29
N ASP A 34 9.50 7.32 9.42
CA ASP A 34 8.08 7.41 9.84
C ASP A 34 7.66 6.19 10.66
N MET A 35 8.14 4.98 10.28
CA MET A 35 7.88 3.74 11.03
C MET A 35 8.50 3.74 12.42
N LEU A 36 9.72 4.26 12.57
CA LEU A 36 10.41 4.37 13.86
C LEU A 36 9.73 5.38 14.78
N ASP A 37 9.34 6.55 14.26
CA ASP A 37 8.64 7.58 15.03
C ASP A 37 7.28 7.07 15.55
N GLY A 38 6.53 6.36 14.71
CA GLY A 38 5.26 5.73 15.10
C GLY A 38 5.44 4.63 16.15
N ALA A 39 6.50 3.82 16.06
CA ALA A 39 6.80 2.80 17.06
C ALA A 39 7.21 3.40 18.41
N MET A 40 8.06 4.42 18.40
CA MET A 40 8.51 5.12 19.62
C MET A 40 7.35 5.81 20.35
N ALA A 41 6.38 6.37 19.62
CA ALA A 41 5.19 6.96 20.24
C ALA A 41 4.38 5.91 21.02
N ARG A 42 4.12 4.74 20.40
CA ARG A 42 3.33 3.65 21.01
C ARG A 42 3.99 3.07 22.26
N GLU A 43 5.30 2.84 22.23
CA GLU A 43 6.07 2.28 23.36
C GLU A 43 6.11 3.22 24.57
N ARG A 44 6.01 4.54 24.36
CA ARG A 44 5.98 5.54 25.45
C ARG A 44 4.61 5.68 26.12
N GLY A 45 3.65 4.80 25.81
CA GLY A 45 2.26 4.94 26.26
C GLY A 45 1.55 6.18 25.70
N GLY A 46 2.13 6.81 24.68
CA GLY A 46 1.64 8.02 24.05
C GLY A 46 0.95 7.70 22.72
N GLY A 47 -0.20 8.32 22.47
CA GLY A 47 -0.91 8.19 21.20
C GLY A 47 -2.40 8.48 21.34
N THR A 48 -3.04 8.81 20.23
CA THR A 48 -4.50 9.01 20.18
C THR A 48 -5.10 8.12 19.11
N ARG A 49 -6.38 7.75 19.26
CA ARG A 49 -7.11 7.04 18.20
C ARG A 49 -7.09 7.81 16.88
N PHE A 50 -7.17 9.14 16.95
CA PHE A 50 -6.99 10.02 15.81
C PHE A 50 -5.61 9.86 15.16
N GLY A 51 -4.53 9.85 15.96
CA GLY A 51 -3.17 9.66 15.47
C GLY A 51 -2.98 8.34 14.74
N ALA A 52 -3.58 7.25 15.21
CA ALA A 52 -3.54 5.95 14.53
C ALA A 52 -4.26 5.99 13.17
N VAL A 53 -5.42 6.66 13.08
CA VAL A 53 -6.14 6.85 11.80
C VAL A 53 -5.33 7.75 10.85
N LEU A 54 -4.73 8.81 11.38
CA LEU A 54 -3.90 9.74 10.62
C LEU A 54 -2.67 9.04 10.03
N ASP A 55 -1.97 8.22 10.82
CA ASP A 55 -0.82 7.42 10.40
C ASP A 55 -1.21 6.45 9.26
N ALA A 56 -2.31 5.70 9.46
CA ALA A 56 -2.83 4.80 8.45
C ALA A 56 -3.25 5.53 7.15
N ALA A 57 -3.78 6.75 7.24
CA ALA A 57 -4.11 7.57 6.08
C ALA A 57 -2.86 8.09 5.38
N CYS A 58 -1.88 8.59 6.13
CA CYS A 58 -0.58 9.03 5.62
C CYS A 58 0.13 7.90 4.84
N ASP A 59 0.13 6.68 5.38
CA ASP A 59 0.65 5.49 4.69
C ASP A 59 0.02 5.27 3.31
N ARG A 60 -1.31 5.44 3.20
CA ARG A 60 -2.03 5.31 1.93
C ARG A 60 -1.64 6.39 0.93
N VAL A 61 -1.50 7.63 1.39
CA VAL A 61 -1.06 8.75 0.55
C VAL A 61 0.37 8.52 0.04
N SER A 62 1.28 8.08 0.91
CA SER A 62 2.66 7.76 0.53
C SER A 62 2.74 6.62 -0.48
N ASP A 63 2.06 5.49 -0.22
CA ASP A 63 2.01 4.36 -1.16
C ASP A 63 1.46 4.82 -2.54
N GLY A 64 0.38 5.62 -2.52
CA GLY A 64 -0.22 6.18 -3.73
C GLY A 64 0.75 7.08 -4.50
N ALA A 65 1.46 7.97 -3.81
CA ALA A 65 2.44 8.85 -4.44
C ALA A 65 3.61 8.09 -5.07
N VAL A 66 4.11 7.03 -4.43
CA VAL A 66 5.16 6.16 -4.99
C VAL A 66 4.71 5.57 -6.32
N PHE A 67 3.54 4.93 -6.36
CA PHE A 67 3.04 4.33 -7.60
C PHE A 67 2.68 5.38 -8.65
N CYS A 68 2.13 6.54 -8.28
CA CYS A 68 1.85 7.63 -9.22
C CYS A 68 3.12 8.19 -9.87
N GLY A 69 4.18 8.40 -9.08
CA GLY A 69 5.47 8.89 -9.59
C GLY A 69 6.12 7.90 -10.56
N LEU A 70 6.11 6.61 -10.21
CA LEU A 70 6.61 5.54 -11.08
C LEU A 70 5.75 5.39 -12.34
N LEU A 71 4.42 5.42 -12.19
CA LEU A 71 3.48 5.36 -13.31
C LEU A 71 3.74 6.48 -14.32
N TRP A 72 3.99 7.71 -13.85
CA TRP A 72 4.31 8.83 -14.73
C TRP A 72 5.55 8.54 -15.57
N TRP A 73 6.64 8.10 -14.92
CA TRP A 73 7.86 7.75 -15.63
C TRP A 73 7.66 6.61 -16.62
N ILE A 74 6.94 5.57 -16.22
CA ILE A 74 6.67 4.41 -17.08
C ILE A 74 5.82 4.81 -18.29
N ALA A 75 4.79 5.64 -18.09
CA ALA A 75 3.87 6.06 -19.14
C ALA A 75 4.49 7.05 -20.13
N PHE A 76 5.23 8.04 -19.63
CA PHE A 76 5.70 9.17 -20.45
C PHE A 76 7.19 9.11 -20.77
N GLY A 77 8.00 8.58 -19.85
CA GLY A 77 9.44 8.36 -20.04
C GLY A 77 9.72 7.07 -20.82
N LEU A 78 9.32 5.91 -20.29
CA LEU A 78 9.54 4.61 -20.92
C LEU A 78 8.55 4.31 -22.05
N ARG A 79 7.32 4.84 -21.97
CA ARG A 79 6.21 4.60 -22.89
C ARG A 79 5.82 3.12 -23.01
N ASP A 80 5.99 2.36 -21.93
CA ASP A 80 5.64 0.95 -21.85
C ASP A 80 4.21 0.76 -21.36
N ARG A 81 3.30 0.44 -22.27
CA ARG A 81 1.86 0.28 -21.97
C ARG A 81 1.55 -0.93 -21.11
N LEU A 82 2.30 -2.02 -21.23
CA LEU A 82 2.06 -3.23 -20.43
C LEU A 82 2.50 -2.99 -18.99
N LEU A 83 3.64 -2.32 -18.81
CA LEU A 83 4.12 -1.97 -17.48
C LEU A 83 3.24 -0.90 -16.81
N VAL A 84 2.61 -0.01 -17.58
CA VAL A 84 1.54 0.88 -17.08
C VAL A 84 0.40 0.07 -16.46
N VAL A 85 -0.08 -0.97 -17.12
CA VAL A 85 -1.16 -1.82 -16.60
C VAL A 85 -0.74 -2.49 -15.29
N ALA A 86 0.46 -3.09 -15.22
CA ALA A 86 0.97 -3.69 -13.99
C ALA A 86 1.08 -2.66 -12.85
N THR A 87 1.53 -1.44 -13.15
CA THR A 87 1.66 -0.36 -12.16
C THR A 87 0.30 0.12 -11.66
N LEU A 88 -0.71 0.22 -12.53
CA LEU A 88 -2.09 0.54 -12.15
C LEU A 88 -2.70 -0.56 -11.26
N ILE A 89 -2.44 -1.83 -11.56
CA ILE A 89 -2.84 -2.95 -10.69
C ILE A 89 -2.19 -2.79 -9.32
N CYS A 90 -0.88 -2.53 -9.25
CA CYS A 90 -0.17 -2.30 -7.97
C CYS A 90 -0.77 -1.12 -7.20
N LEU A 91 -1.01 0.02 -7.87
CA LEU A 91 -1.61 1.22 -7.28
C LEU A 91 -2.97 0.88 -6.66
N VAL A 92 -3.90 0.30 -7.41
CA VAL A 92 -5.26 0.00 -6.92
C VAL A 92 -5.23 -1.04 -5.80
N THR A 93 -4.52 -2.15 -6.01
CA THR A 93 -4.44 -3.23 -5.02
C THR A 93 -3.76 -2.79 -3.74
N SER A 94 -2.78 -1.87 -3.79
CA SER A 94 -2.13 -1.33 -2.58
C SER A 94 -3.12 -0.67 -1.61
N GLN A 95 -4.10 0.03 -2.17
CA GLN A 95 -5.17 0.70 -1.44
C GLN A 95 -6.23 -0.31 -0.97
N VAL A 96 -6.67 -1.19 -1.88
CA VAL A 96 -7.72 -2.19 -1.59
C VAL A 96 -7.28 -3.19 -0.52
N ILE A 97 -6.05 -3.69 -0.55
CA ILE A 97 -5.50 -4.61 0.49
C ILE A 97 -5.65 -3.99 1.88
N SER A 98 -5.30 -2.71 1.99
CA SER A 98 -5.35 -1.98 3.26
C SER A 98 -6.79 -1.67 3.68
N TYR A 99 -7.64 -1.32 2.71
CA TYR A 99 -9.06 -1.06 2.94
C TYR A 99 -9.81 -2.29 3.43
N ILE A 100 -9.56 -3.47 2.84
CA ILE A 100 -10.20 -4.73 3.28
C ILE A 100 -9.95 -4.96 4.77
N LYS A 101 -8.70 -4.80 5.22
CA LYS A 101 -8.33 -4.95 6.64
C LYS A 101 -9.08 -3.93 7.51
N ALA A 102 -8.98 -2.65 7.19
CA ALA A 102 -9.62 -1.59 7.98
C ALA A 102 -11.14 -1.73 8.04
N ARG A 103 -11.78 -2.11 6.92
CA ARG A 103 -13.23 -2.29 6.85
C ARG A 103 -13.69 -3.53 7.62
N ALA A 104 -12.93 -4.62 7.55
CA ALA A 104 -13.17 -5.84 8.32
C ALA A 104 -13.09 -5.57 9.82
N GLU A 105 -12.02 -4.94 10.29
CA GLU A 105 -11.83 -4.59 11.70
C GLU A 105 -12.93 -3.65 12.19
N GLY A 106 -13.33 -2.66 11.40
CA GLY A 106 -14.46 -1.78 11.69
C GLY A 106 -15.83 -2.48 11.73
N SER A 107 -15.92 -3.70 11.21
CA SER A 107 -17.09 -4.58 11.29
C SER A 107 -16.93 -5.70 12.34
N GLY A 108 -15.86 -5.69 13.14
CA GLY A 108 -15.57 -6.75 14.12
C GLY A 108 -15.09 -8.07 13.50
N LEU A 109 -14.68 -8.06 12.23
CA LEU A 109 -14.16 -9.22 11.51
C LEU A 109 -12.63 -9.15 11.39
N ARG A 110 -12.01 -10.27 11.04
CA ARG A 110 -10.56 -10.34 10.76
C ARG A 110 -10.31 -10.12 9.27
N GLY A 111 -9.29 -9.32 8.95
CA GLY A 111 -8.89 -9.02 7.57
C GLY A 111 -7.37 -8.94 7.40
N ASP A 112 -6.63 -9.57 8.31
CA ASP A 112 -5.17 -9.65 8.34
C ASP A 112 -4.61 -10.82 7.50
N GLY A 113 -3.29 -10.90 7.41
CA GLY A 113 -2.57 -11.87 6.61
C GLY A 113 -2.43 -11.48 5.14
N GLY A 114 -2.10 -12.48 4.32
CA GLY A 114 -1.77 -12.34 2.90
C GLY A 114 -0.28 -12.53 2.61
N LEU A 115 0.08 -12.65 1.33
CA LEU A 115 1.48 -12.81 0.91
C LEU A 115 2.30 -11.52 1.03
N ILE A 116 1.68 -10.38 0.72
CA ILE A 116 2.36 -9.08 0.63
C ILE A 116 1.65 -8.06 1.50
N GLU A 117 2.32 -7.60 2.55
CA GLU A 117 1.89 -6.44 3.30
C GLU A 117 2.63 -5.19 2.80
N ARG A 118 2.54 -4.09 3.57
CA ARG A 118 3.14 -2.82 3.20
C ARG A 118 4.68 -2.89 3.14
N PRO A 119 5.39 -3.47 4.12
CA PRO A 119 6.86 -3.54 4.07
C PRO A 119 7.36 -4.29 2.83
N GLU A 120 6.80 -5.47 2.54
CA GLU A 120 7.20 -6.30 1.41
C GLU A 120 6.93 -5.58 0.09
N ARG A 121 5.77 -4.91 -0.02
CA ARG A 121 5.41 -4.10 -1.19
C ARG A 121 6.45 -3.01 -1.46
N LEU A 122 6.80 -2.23 -0.44
CA LEU A 122 7.75 -1.13 -0.56
C LEU A 122 9.16 -1.63 -0.87
N ILE A 123 9.58 -2.74 -0.24
CA ILE A 123 10.87 -3.38 -0.56
C ILE A 123 10.90 -3.77 -2.04
N ILE A 124 9.90 -4.51 -2.54
CA ILE A 124 9.88 -4.99 -3.93
C ILE A 124 9.93 -3.82 -4.93
N VAL A 125 9.04 -2.83 -4.78
CA VAL A 125 8.97 -1.70 -5.73
C VAL A 125 10.20 -0.81 -5.70
N LEU A 126 10.70 -0.46 -4.50
CA LEU A 126 11.84 0.44 -4.36
C LEU A 126 13.14 -0.25 -4.75
N SER A 127 13.32 -1.53 -4.44
CA SER A 127 14.46 -2.31 -4.91
C SER A 127 14.43 -2.47 -6.43
N GLY A 128 13.26 -2.78 -7.02
CA GLY A 128 13.10 -2.87 -8.48
C GLY A 128 13.44 -1.55 -9.19
N ALA A 129 12.90 -0.44 -8.69
CA ALA A 129 13.20 0.90 -9.19
C ALA A 129 14.70 1.25 -9.01
N GLY A 130 15.26 0.99 -7.84
CA GLY A 130 16.65 1.29 -7.53
C GLY A 130 17.65 0.52 -8.40
N VAL A 131 17.44 -0.79 -8.55
CA VAL A 131 18.31 -1.65 -9.39
C VAL A 131 18.19 -1.29 -10.88
N SER A 132 17.02 -0.84 -11.32
CA SER A 132 16.81 -0.43 -12.72
C SER A 132 17.62 0.80 -13.14
N ASP A 133 17.96 1.68 -12.19
CA ASP A 133 18.71 2.92 -12.40
C ASP A 133 19.98 2.98 -11.53
N PHE A 134 20.52 1.83 -11.11
CA PHE A 134 21.67 1.79 -10.21
C PHE A 134 22.93 2.43 -10.86
N PRO A 135 23.67 3.31 -10.15
CA PRO A 135 24.86 3.96 -10.71
C PRO A 135 25.93 2.94 -11.09
N GLY A 136 26.44 3.04 -12.33
CA GLY A 136 27.53 2.19 -12.84
C GLY A 136 27.11 0.80 -13.33
N VAL A 137 26.05 0.19 -12.78
CA VAL A 137 25.54 -1.14 -13.20
C VAL A 137 24.02 -1.14 -13.23
N ARG A 138 23.44 -0.55 -14.29
CA ARG A 138 21.98 -0.51 -14.47
C ARG A 138 21.45 -1.85 -14.97
N TRP A 139 20.38 -2.35 -14.35
CA TRP A 139 19.62 -3.49 -14.88
C TRP A 139 18.16 -3.10 -15.12
N PRO A 140 17.83 -2.45 -16.25
CA PRO A 140 16.50 -1.90 -16.53
C PRO A 140 15.31 -2.87 -16.36
N PRO A 141 15.43 -4.17 -16.71
CA PRO A 141 14.34 -5.14 -16.50
C PRO A 141 13.89 -5.30 -15.04
N ALA A 142 14.71 -4.91 -14.06
CA ALA A 142 14.40 -5.05 -12.63
C ALA A 142 13.07 -4.37 -12.24
N LEU A 143 12.79 -3.18 -12.79
CA LEU A 143 11.54 -2.46 -12.52
C LEU A 143 10.32 -3.24 -13.02
N ALA A 144 10.42 -3.79 -14.24
CA ALA A 144 9.34 -4.57 -14.84
C ALA A 144 9.08 -5.86 -14.09
N VAL A 145 10.14 -6.60 -13.74
CA VAL A 145 10.04 -7.83 -12.93
C VAL A 145 9.39 -7.54 -11.58
N ALA A 146 9.84 -6.49 -10.88
CA ALA A 146 9.28 -6.10 -9.60
C ALA A 146 7.79 -5.75 -9.69
N MET A 147 7.36 -4.98 -10.70
CA MET A 147 5.95 -4.62 -10.88
C MET A 147 5.06 -5.80 -11.23
N TRP A 148 5.50 -6.71 -12.09
CA TRP A 148 4.68 -7.88 -12.42
C TRP A 148 4.55 -8.86 -11.26
N VAL A 149 5.65 -9.12 -10.56
CA VAL A 149 5.63 -9.94 -9.34
C VAL A 149 4.72 -9.30 -8.29
N LEU A 150 4.87 -8.00 -8.07
CA LEU A 150 4.07 -7.28 -7.08
C LEU A 150 2.59 -7.22 -7.45
N ALA A 151 2.26 -7.03 -8.73
CA ALA A 151 0.88 -7.03 -9.22
C ALA A 151 0.20 -8.39 -8.96
N ALA A 152 0.87 -9.49 -9.33
CA ALA A 152 0.35 -10.84 -9.12
C ALA A 152 0.18 -11.14 -7.62
N ALA A 153 1.21 -10.88 -6.82
CA ALA A 153 1.19 -11.12 -5.38
C ALA A 153 0.15 -10.26 -4.64
N SER A 154 -0.09 -9.04 -5.11
CA SER A 154 -1.10 -8.15 -4.53
C SER A 154 -2.53 -8.61 -4.85
N LEU A 155 -2.79 -9.10 -6.07
CA LEU A 155 -4.08 -9.70 -6.42
C LEU A 155 -4.36 -10.95 -5.58
N ILE A 156 -3.35 -11.82 -5.41
CA ILE A 156 -3.46 -12.99 -4.54
C ILE A 156 -3.74 -12.56 -3.09
N THR A 157 -3.05 -11.52 -2.60
CA THR A 157 -3.25 -11.00 -1.25
C THR A 157 -4.67 -10.43 -1.05
N CYS A 158 -5.23 -9.71 -2.03
CA CYS A 158 -6.63 -9.27 -2.00
C CYS A 158 -7.57 -10.47 -1.82
N ALA A 159 -7.38 -11.53 -2.60
CA ALA A 159 -8.21 -12.73 -2.52
C ALA A 159 -8.06 -13.43 -1.16
N GLN A 160 -6.84 -13.55 -0.64
CA GLN A 160 -6.55 -14.13 0.67
C GLN A 160 -7.23 -13.36 1.80
N ARG A 161 -7.18 -12.02 1.77
CA ARG A 161 -7.83 -11.20 2.79
C ARG A 161 -9.34 -11.29 2.72
N LEU A 162 -9.94 -11.27 1.52
CA LEU A 162 -11.38 -11.49 1.38
C LEU A 162 -11.80 -12.88 1.87
N TYR A 163 -10.98 -13.90 1.62
CA TYR A 163 -11.20 -15.25 2.13
C TYR A 163 -11.11 -15.31 3.67
N ALA A 164 -10.13 -14.63 4.27
CA ALA A 164 -10.01 -14.51 5.72
C ALA A 164 -11.22 -13.79 6.35
N VAL A 165 -11.71 -12.72 5.71
CA VAL A 165 -12.94 -12.01 6.12
C VAL A 165 -14.14 -12.95 6.06
N ARG A 166 -14.32 -13.69 4.95
CA ARG A 166 -15.42 -14.64 4.80
C ARG A 166 -15.44 -15.73 5.87
N ASN A 167 -14.26 -16.18 6.31
CA ASN A 167 -14.10 -17.21 7.33
C ASN A 167 -14.07 -16.66 8.77
N SER A 168 -14.23 -15.35 8.95
CA SER A 168 -14.31 -14.77 10.29
C SER A 168 -15.62 -15.15 10.98
N PRO A 169 -15.61 -15.40 12.30
CA PRO A 169 -16.84 -15.64 13.05
C PRO A 169 -17.85 -14.50 12.85
N GLY A 170 -19.09 -14.84 12.55
CA GLY A 170 -20.18 -13.88 12.31
C GLY A 170 -20.18 -13.21 10.92
N ALA A 171 -19.22 -13.50 10.05
CA ALA A 171 -19.13 -12.84 8.73
C ALA A 171 -20.29 -13.20 7.77
N THR A 172 -20.90 -14.37 7.95
CA THR A 172 -22.00 -14.86 7.09
C THR A 172 -23.35 -14.86 7.81
N ASP A 173 -23.41 -14.31 9.02
CA ASP A 173 -24.64 -14.14 9.76
C ASP A 173 -25.55 -13.16 9.02
N ARG A 174 -26.86 -13.45 9.01
CA ARG A 174 -27.82 -12.59 8.33
C ARG A 174 -27.96 -11.28 9.09
N ILE A 175 -27.68 -10.17 8.42
CA ILE A 175 -27.98 -8.83 8.94
C ILE A 175 -29.51 -8.69 9.00
N VAL A 176 -30.07 -8.64 10.20
CA VAL A 176 -31.51 -8.41 10.39
C VAL A 176 -31.83 -6.98 9.97
N ALA A 177 -32.80 -6.83 9.06
CA ALA A 177 -33.23 -5.51 8.61
C ALA A 177 -33.79 -4.70 9.81
N PRO A 178 -33.52 -3.38 9.91
CA PRO A 178 -33.90 -2.55 11.06
C PRO A 178 -35.40 -2.52 11.41
N GLY A 179 -36.30 -3.05 10.56
CA GLY A 179 -37.75 -3.06 10.75
C GLY A 179 -38.40 -4.41 11.06
N ALA A 180 -37.64 -5.51 11.17
CA ALA A 180 -38.22 -6.84 11.41
C ALA A 180 -38.51 -7.15 12.88
N ALA A 181 -37.96 -6.37 13.82
CA ALA A 181 -38.14 -6.59 15.26
C ALA A 181 -39.54 -6.20 15.80
N GLY A 182 -40.32 -5.42 15.06
CA GLY A 182 -41.62 -4.88 15.53
C GLY A 182 -42.87 -5.60 15.05
N LYS A 183 -42.76 -6.75 14.35
CA LYS A 183 -43.92 -7.47 13.78
C LYS A 183 -44.29 -8.78 14.49
N ASN A 184 -43.58 -9.16 15.55
CA ASN A 184 -43.83 -10.40 16.30
C ASN A 184 -44.52 -10.18 17.67
N GLU A 185 -45.04 -8.99 17.95
CA GLU A 185 -45.77 -8.67 19.20
C GLU A 185 -47.22 -8.19 18.97
N ALA A 186 -47.89 -8.66 17.92
CA ALA A 186 -49.32 -8.40 17.68
C ALA A 186 -50.13 -9.69 17.68
#